data_AF-A0A353B4W6-F1
#
_entry.id   AF-A0A353B4W6-F1
#
_cell.length_a   1.000
_cell.length_b   1.000
_cell.length_c   1.000
_cell.angle_alpha   90.00
_cell.angle_beta   90.00
_cell.angle_gamma   90.00
#
_symmetry.space_group_name_H-M   'P 1'
#
loop_
_entity.id
_entity.type
_entity.pdbx_description
1 polymer ?
#
loop_
_entity_poly.entity_id
_entity_poly.type
_entity_poly.pdbx_seq_one_letter_code
_entity_poly.pdbx_strand_id
1 'polypeptide(L)'
;MPNPYESPTTQVEPPVTPISDGIVRQLIDGVDTETLVFDDVSDCQIYGSQHKRRLSGGLAAAAESAGCVPTVYQSVLWFCLVFVPVWPLGTYFIIPCAECDDPDRDADQYRGVRANWDTSQVVVHYSVLVAHVVAIGTLVVWCGWA
;
A
#
# COMPACT_ATOMS: atom_id res chain seq x y z
N MET A 1 -34.50 26.97 4.13
CA MET A 1 -34.49 25.51 4.39
C MET A 1 -33.74 24.86 3.24
N PRO A 2 -32.65 24.12 3.48
CA PRO A 2 -31.96 23.38 2.41
C PRO A 2 -32.87 22.29 1.83
N ASN A 3 -32.69 22.00 0.54
CA ASN A 3 -33.52 21.08 -0.24
C ASN A 3 -33.27 19.62 0.22
N PRO A 4 -34.29 18.87 0.69
CA PRO A 4 -34.12 17.49 1.15
C PRO A 4 -33.81 16.49 0.01
N TYR A 5 -33.81 16.93 -1.24
CA TYR A 5 -33.51 16.11 -2.43
C TYR A 5 -32.17 16.44 -3.10
N GLU A 6 -31.28 17.19 -2.44
CA GLU A 6 -29.89 17.25 -2.90
C GLU A 6 -29.26 15.86 -2.73
N SER A 7 -29.23 15.10 -3.82
CA SER A 7 -28.43 13.89 -3.92
C SER A 7 -27.01 14.21 -3.46
N PRO A 8 -26.37 13.36 -2.63
CA PRO A 8 -25.00 13.59 -2.21
C PRO A 8 -24.16 13.85 -3.45
N THR A 9 -23.56 15.03 -3.51
CA THR A 9 -22.67 15.42 -4.59
C THR A 9 -21.66 14.29 -4.71
N THR A 10 -21.64 13.59 -5.85
CA THR A 10 -20.65 12.54 -6.12
C THR A 10 -19.31 13.14 -5.78
N GLN A 11 -18.70 12.71 -4.67
CA GLN A 11 -17.38 13.17 -4.30
C GLN A 11 -16.48 12.69 -5.43
N VAL A 12 -16.10 13.62 -6.31
CA VAL A 12 -15.13 13.34 -7.35
C VAL A 12 -13.86 13.06 -6.58
N GLU A 13 -13.49 11.78 -6.53
CA GLU A 13 -12.29 11.32 -5.85
C GLU A 13 -11.11 12.15 -6.39
N PRO A 14 -10.28 12.73 -5.50
CA PRO A 14 -9.17 13.54 -5.95
C PRO A 14 -8.26 12.70 -6.84
N PRO A 15 -7.67 13.30 -7.89
CA PRO A 15 -6.81 12.57 -8.81
C PRO A 15 -5.65 11.91 -8.05
N VAL A 16 -5.31 10.68 -8.45
CA VAL A 16 -4.19 9.94 -7.88
C VAL A 16 -2.94 10.80 -7.95
N THR A 17 -2.31 11.02 -6.80
CA THR A 17 -1.18 11.94 -6.68
C THR A 17 0.08 11.25 -7.18
N PRO A 18 0.78 11.76 -8.21
CA PRO A 18 1.99 11.14 -8.70
C PRO A 18 3.13 11.27 -7.68
N ILE A 19 4.07 10.31 -7.68
CA ILE A 19 5.26 10.32 -6.83
C ILE A 19 6.20 11.46 -7.27
N SER A 20 6.05 12.61 -6.62
CA SER A 20 6.87 13.80 -6.86
C SER A 20 8.26 13.69 -6.23
N ASP A 21 9.23 14.43 -6.75
CA ASP A 21 10.57 14.51 -6.15
C ASP A 21 10.56 15.07 -4.73
N GLY A 22 9.55 15.87 -4.37
CA GLY A 22 9.35 16.38 -3.01
C GLY A 22 9.05 15.24 -2.03
N ILE A 23 8.12 14.35 -2.38
CA ILE A 23 7.77 13.17 -1.58
C ILE A 23 8.96 12.22 -1.48
N VAL A 24 9.71 12.02 -2.57
CA VAL A 24 10.92 11.19 -2.57
C VAL A 24 11.95 11.74 -1.57
N ARG A 25 12.22 13.05 -1.60
CA ARG A 25 13.15 13.67 -0.63
C ARG A 25 12.63 13.55 0.80
N GLN A 26 11.35 13.83 1.02
CA GLN A 26 10.71 13.68 2.33
C GLN A 26 10.92 12.27 2.91
N LEU A 27 10.72 11.23 2.09
CA LEU A 27 10.94 9.84 2.47
C LEU A 27 12.41 9.52 2.78
N ILE A 28 13.34 9.99 1.94
CA ILE A 28 14.79 9.78 2.12
C ILE A 28 15.27 10.50 3.39
N ASP A 29 14.83 11.73 3.60
CA ASP A 29 15.24 12.58 4.72
C ASP A 29 14.56 12.16 6.04
N GLY A 30 13.48 11.36 5.97
CA GLY A 30 12.73 10.90 7.14
C GLY A 30 11.91 11.99 7.82
N VAL A 31 11.56 13.05 7.10
CA VAL A 31 10.82 14.21 7.63
C VAL A 31 9.32 13.95 7.53
N ASP A 32 8.60 14.03 8.64
CA ASP A 32 7.15 13.77 8.71
C ASP A 32 6.76 12.41 8.09
N THR A 33 7.62 11.40 8.27
CA THR A 33 7.38 10.03 7.83
C THR A 33 6.94 9.14 8.97
N GLU A 34 6.04 8.20 8.70
CA GLU A 34 5.73 7.08 9.58
C GLU A 34 6.73 5.95 9.35
N THR A 35 7.25 5.37 10.43
CA THR A 35 8.00 4.11 10.36
C THR A 35 7.01 2.96 10.39
N LEU A 36 7.01 2.14 9.34
CA LEU A 36 6.10 1.02 9.17
C LEU A 36 6.92 -0.26 9.21
N VAL A 37 6.71 -1.08 10.23
CA VAL A 37 7.41 -2.36 10.44
C VAL A 37 6.38 -3.48 10.38
N PHE A 38 6.67 -4.50 9.60
CA PHE A 38 5.77 -5.63 9.39
C PHE A 38 6.51 -6.94 9.57
N ASP A 39 6.12 -7.67 10.61
CA ASP A 39 6.53 -9.05 10.80
C ASP A 39 5.72 -9.96 9.86
N ASP A 40 6.24 -11.16 9.61
CA ASP A 40 5.58 -12.17 8.78
C ASP A 40 4.13 -12.45 9.22
N VAL A 41 3.82 -12.34 10.52
CA VAL A 41 2.51 -12.65 11.12
C VAL A 41 1.74 -11.43 11.64
N SER A 42 2.04 -10.24 11.12
CA SER A 42 1.35 -9.01 11.55
C SER A 42 -0.12 -8.96 11.12
N ASP A 43 -0.99 -8.51 12.03
CA ASP A 43 -2.41 -8.21 11.77
C ASP A 43 -2.59 -7.02 10.81
N CYS A 44 -1.52 -6.27 10.53
CA CYS A 44 -1.51 -5.22 9.53
C CYS A 44 -0.42 -5.50 8.50
N GLN A 45 -0.73 -5.36 7.22
CA GLN A 45 0.24 -5.57 6.14
C GLN A 45 0.09 -4.53 5.04
N ILE A 46 1.17 -4.23 4.34
CA ILE A 46 1.14 -3.36 3.16
C ILE A 46 1.07 -4.22 1.90
N TYR A 47 0.06 -3.95 1.05
CA TYR A 47 -0.11 -4.62 -0.22
C TYR A 47 -0.18 -3.68 -1.42
N GLY A 48 0.32 -4.20 -2.54
CA GLY A 48 0.36 -3.57 -3.85
C GLY A 48 1.56 -2.64 -4.03
N SER A 49 1.81 -2.26 -5.27
CA SER A 49 3.01 -1.51 -5.67
C SER A 49 2.74 -0.58 -6.85
N GLN A 50 1.61 0.14 -6.79
CA GLN A 50 1.24 1.09 -7.83
C GLN A 50 2.23 2.26 -7.89
N HIS A 51 2.27 2.93 -9.04
CA HIS A 51 3.11 4.10 -9.29
C HIS A 51 4.61 3.90 -8.98
N LYS A 52 5.10 2.66 -9.02
CA LYS A 52 6.49 2.31 -8.69
C LYS A 52 7.49 3.12 -9.52
N ARG A 53 8.39 3.80 -8.82
CA ARG A 53 9.46 4.61 -9.39
C ARG A 53 10.81 4.16 -8.83
N ARG A 54 11.65 3.61 -9.70
CA ARG A 54 13.06 3.36 -9.38
C ARG A 54 13.81 4.68 -9.39
N LEU A 55 14.57 4.97 -8.34
CA LEU A 55 15.39 6.16 -8.25
C LEU A 55 16.69 5.97 -9.05
N SER A 56 17.27 7.08 -9.52
CA SER A 56 18.53 7.07 -10.26
C SER A 56 19.38 8.30 -9.91
N GLY A 57 20.67 8.23 -10.23
CA GLY A 57 21.61 9.33 -10.01
C GLY A 57 21.71 9.74 -8.53
N GLY A 58 21.72 11.05 -8.29
CA GLY A 58 21.88 11.61 -6.94
C GLY A 58 20.79 11.18 -5.95
N LEU A 59 19.55 10.95 -6.40
CA LEU A 59 18.46 10.50 -5.53
C LEU A 59 18.64 9.04 -5.10
N ALA A 60 19.16 8.17 -5.98
CA ALA A 60 19.47 6.79 -5.60
C ALA A 60 20.59 6.74 -4.57
N ALA A 61 21.68 7.49 -4.81
CA ALA A 61 22.79 7.59 -3.87
C ALA A 61 22.36 8.17 -2.51
N ALA A 62 21.47 9.17 -2.50
CA ALA A 62 20.92 9.73 -1.28
C ALA A 62 20.09 8.70 -0.51
N ALA A 63 19.20 7.97 -1.20
CA ALA A 63 18.41 6.89 -0.59
C ALA A 63 19.29 5.80 0.02
N GLU A 64 20.29 5.32 -0.71
CA GLU A 64 21.24 4.31 -0.24
C GLU A 64 22.03 4.82 0.98
N SER A 65 22.49 6.08 0.96
CA SER A 65 23.18 6.69 2.11
C SER A 65 22.29 6.86 3.35
N ALA A 66 20.97 6.95 3.15
CA ALA A 66 19.97 7.01 4.21
C ALA A 66 19.52 5.61 4.68
N GLY A 67 20.17 4.54 4.21
CA GLY A 67 19.85 3.16 4.55
C GLY A 67 18.56 2.67 3.89
N CYS A 68 18.19 3.20 2.73
CA CYS A 68 16.96 2.85 2.02
C CYS A 68 17.24 2.20 0.66
N VAL A 69 16.33 1.33 0.21
CA VAL A 69 16.34 0.79 -1.15
C VAL A 69 15.90 1.89 -2.12
N PRO A 70 16.61 2.13 -3.25
CA PRO A 70 16.34 3.26 -4.16
C PRO A 70 15.11 3.01 -5.06
N THR A 71 13.96 2.73 -4.45
CA THR A 71 12.68 2.46 -5.11
C THR A 71 11.56 2.98 -4.23
N VAL A 72 10.71 3.83 -4.78
CA VAL A 72 9.52 4.37 -4.08
C VAL A 72 8.28 3.88 -4.81
N TYR A 73 7.24 3.52 -4.07
CA TYR A 73 5.98 3.07 -4.66
C TYR A 73 4.81 3.38 -3.75
N GLN A 74 3.62 3.30 -4.31
CA GLN A 74 2.36 3.49 -3.61
C GLN A 74 1.77 2.13 -3.22
N SER A 75 1.34 2.03 -1.98
CA SER A 75 0.74 0.83 -1.42
C SER A 75 -0.41 1.15 -0.48
N VAL A 76 -1.23 0.15 -0.20
CA VAL A 76 -2.32 0.26 0.78
C VAL A 76 -1.94 -0.55 2.00
N LEU A 77 -2.05 0.07 3.18
CA LEU A 77 -2.02 -0.59 4.47
C LEU A 77 -3.37 -1.26 4.69
N TRP A 78 -3.37 -2.53 5.06
CA TRP A 78 -4.54 -3.35 5.31
C TRP A 78 -4.49 -3.91 6.72
N PHE A 79 -5.66 -4.01 7.35
CA PHE A 79 -5.90 -4.98 8.41
C PHE A 79 -6.13 -6.35 7.77
N CYS A 80 -5.39 -7.34 8.22
CA CYS A 80 -5.38 -8.69 7.71
C CYS A 80 -5.94 -9.67 8.74
N LEU A 81 -6.72 -10.64 8.27
CA LEU A 81 -6.98 -11.86 9.03
C LEU A 81 -5.99 -12.91 8.54
N VAL A 82 -4.94 -13.16 9.33
CA VAL A 82 -3.76 -13.91 8.90
C VAL A 82 -3.10 -13.18 7.71
N PHE A 83 -3.16 -13.74 6.50
CA PHE A 83 -2.62 -13.11 5.28
C PHE A 83 -3.71 -12.55 4.35
N VAL A 84 -4.98 -12.62 4.76
CA VAL A 84 -6.09 -12.16 3.93
C VAL A 84 -6.39 -10.71 4.29
N PRO A 85 -6.12 -9.74 3.40
CA PRO A 85 -6.49 -8.35 3.65
C PRO A 85 -8.02 -8.21 3.71
N VAL A 86 -8.50 -7.76 4.86
CA VAL A 86 -9.93 -7.64 5.15
C VAL A 86 -10.40 -6.20 5.02
N TRP A 87 -9.61 -5.25 5.55
CA TRP A 87 -10.03 -3.86 5.64
C TRP A 87 -8.88 -2.90 5.29
N PRO A 88 -9.04 -2.00 4.31
CA PRO A 88 -8.00 -1.04 3.98
C PRO A 88 -7.96 0.06 5.06
N LEU A 89 -6.78 0.40 5.54
CA LEU A 89 -6.54 1.37 6.61
C LEU A 89 -5.99 2.71 6.08
N GLY A 90 -5.26 2.68 4.97
CA GLY A 90 -4.68 3.90 4.39
C GLY A 90 -3.85 3.62 3.14
N THR A 91 -3.70 4.61 2.29
CA THR A 91 -2.77 4.59 1.16
C THR A 91 -1.51 5.36 1.53
N TYR A 92 -0.35 4.84 1.15
CA TYR A 92 0.96 5.38 1.50
C TYR A 92 1.88 5.39 0.28
N PHE A 93 2.73 6.42 0.19
CA PHE A 93 3.97 6.33 -0.55
C PHE A 93 5.04 5.79 0.39
N ILE A 94 5.71 4.72 -0.01
CA ILE A 94 6.71 4.06 0.83
C ILE A 94 8.05 3.92 0.13
N ILE A 95 9.11 3.97 0.92
CA ILE A 95 10.46 3.57 0.56
C ILE A 95 10.91 2.45 1.51
N PRO A 96 11.37 1.30 1.00
CA PRO A 96 11.89 0.23 1.86
C PRO A 96 13.21 0.63 2.50
N CYS A 97 13.39 0.27 3.77
CA CYS A 97 14.67 0.34 4.44
C CYS A 97 15.51 -0.89 4.06
N ALA A 98 16.82 -0.71 3.92
CA ALA A 98 17.76 -1.77 3.56
C ALA A 98 18.10 -2.68 4.74
N GLU A 99 18.04 -2.12 5.95
CA GLU A 99 18.19 -2.83 7.22
C GLU A 99 16.94 -2.60 8.06
N CYS A 100 16.58 -3.61 8.85
CA CYS A 100 15.53 -3.52 9.85
C CYS A 100 16.16 -3.42 11.25
N ASP A 101 15.65 -2.51 12.06
CA ASP A 101 16.04 -2.33 13.46
C ASP A 101 15.38 -3.34 14.41
N ASP A 102 14.62 -4.30 13.87
CA ASP A 102 14.01 -5.38 14.62
C ASP A 102 15.08 -6.31 15.25
N PRO A 103 14.90 -6.79 16.50
CA PRO A 103 15.86 -7.66 17.17
C PRO A 103 16.18 -8.95 16.40
N ASP A 104 15.19 -9.50 15.69
CA ASP A 104 15.29 -10.75 14.94
C ASP A 104 15.65 -10.49 13.46
N ARG A 105 15.52 -9.24 13.00
CA ARG A 105 15.91 -8.73 11.66
C ARG A 105 15.22 -9.45 10.50
N ASP A 106 14.07 -10.05 10.74
CA ASP A 106 13.25 -10.71 9.74
C ASP A 106 12.01 -9.89 9.35
N ALA A 107 11.73 -8.78 10.04
CA ALA A 107 10.67 -7.86 9.69
C ALA A 107 11.03 -6.98 8.48
N ASP A 108 10.01 -6.68 7.67
CA ASP A 108 10.13 -5.66 6.62
C ASP A 108 9.91 -4.27 7.23
N GLN A 109 10.86 -3.36 7.00
CA GLN A 109 10.75 -1.97 7.46
C GLN A 109 10.67 -0.99 6.30
N TYR A 110 9.77 -0.03 6.43
CA TYR A 110 9.52 1.01 5.45
C TYR A 110 9.44 2.38 6.13
N ARG A 111 9.77 3.43 5.38
CA ARG A 111 9.31 4.79 5.69
C ARG A 111 8.12 5.10 4.80
N GLY A 112 7.06 5.64 5.39
CA GLY A 112 5.82 5.95 4.69
C GLY A 112 5.41 7.40 4.86
N VAL A 113 4.88 7.99 3.78
CA VAL A 113 4.13 9.24 3.81
C VAL A 113 2.71 8.92 3.40
N ARG A 114 1.73 9.33 4.21
CA ARG A 114 0.32 9.09 3.91
C ARG A 114 -0.08 9.81 2.62
N ALA A 115 -0.63 9.05 1.69
CA ALA A 115 -1.12 9.55 0.41
C ALA A 115 -2.63 9.84 0.50
N ASN A 116 -3.16 10.51 -0.52
CA ASN A 116 -4.59 10.52 -0.75
C ASN A 116 -5.10 9.09 -0.92
N TRP A 117 -6.31 8.84 -0.44
CA TRP A 117 -6.95 7.54 -0.58
C TRP A 117 -7.05 7.16 -2.07
N ASP A 118 -6.62 5.95 -2.40
CA ASP A 118 -6.69 5.41 -3.76
C ASP A 118 -7.62 4.20 -3.79
N THR A 119 -8.88 4.46 -4.12
CA THR A 119 -9.91 3.41 -4.20
C THR A 119 -9.62 2.43 -5.35
N SER A 120 -8.87 2.83 -6.38
CA SER A 120 -8.59 1.95 -7.52
C SER A 120 -7.77 0.74 -7.10
N GLN A 121 -6.77 0.93 -6.24
CA GLN A 121 -5.94 -0.15 -5.72
C GLN A 121 -6.74 -1.11 -4.82
N VAL A 122 -7.64 -0.56 -3.99
CA VAL A 122 -8.56 -1.32 -3.14
C VAL A 122 -9.53 -2.15 -3.99
N VAL A 123 -10.12 -1.56 -5.03
CA VAL A 123 -11.07 -2.23 -5.94
C VAL A 123 -10.38 -3.35 -6.72
N VAL A 124 -9.17 -3.12 -7.23
CA VAL A 124 -8.40 -4.18 -7.91
C VAL A 124 -8.14 -5.34 -6.98
N HIS A 125 -7.74 -5.07 -5.73
CA HIS A 125 -7.47 -6.11 -4.75
C HIS A 125 -8.70 -6.97 -4.46
N TYR A 126 -9.85 -6.35 -4.15
CA TYR A 126 -11.09 -7.10 -3.91
C TYR A 126 -11.60 -7.85 -5.14
N SER A 127 -11.41 -7.29 -6.34
CA SER A 127 -11.80 -7.96 -7.58
C SER A 127 -11.04 -9.27 -7.77
N VAL A 128 -9.73 -9.27 -7.47
CA VAL A 128 -8.90 -10.48 -7.50
C VAL A 128 -9.36 -11.49 -6.45
N LEU A 129 -9.63 -11.04 -5.21
CA LEU A 129 -10.11 -11.91 -4.14
C LEU A 129 -11.44 -12.60 -4.50
N VAL A 130 -12.42 -11.84 -4.97
CA VAL A 130 -13.74 -12.36 -5.37
C VAL A 130 -13.59 -13.37 -6.50
N ALA A 131 -12.76 -13.07 -7.51
CA ALA A 131 -12.52 -14.00 -8.62
C ALA A 131 -11.95 -15.34 -8.13
N HIS A 132 -11.02 -15.33 -7.18
CA HIS A 132 -10.45 -16.56 -6.60
C HIS A 132 -11.51 -17.36 -5.82
N VAL A 133 -12.34 -16.70 -5.00
CA VAL A 133 -13.41 -17.35 -4.25
C VAL A 133 -14.41 -18.03 -5.20
N VAL A 134 -14.81 -17.36 -6.27
CA VAL A 134 -15.72 -17.92 -7.28
C VAL A 134 -15.09 -19.10 -8.00
N ALA A 135 -13.81 -19.02 -8.38
CA ALA A 135 -13.11 -20.10 -9.07
C ALA A 135 -12.99 -21.36 -8.19
N ILE A 136 -12.59 -21.19 -6.92
CA ILE A 136 -12.49 -22.29 -5.95
C ILE A 136 -13.87 -22.89 -5.68
N GLY A 137 -14.89 -22.07 -5.43
CA GLY A 137 -16.25 -22.53 -5.21
C GLY A 137 -16.77 -23.34 -6.39
N THR A 138 -16.52 -22.87 -7.61
CA THR A 138 -16.89 -23.58 -8.85
C THR A 138 -16.17 -24.92 -8.97
N LEU A 139 -14.86 -24.97 -8.67
CA LEU A 139 -14.08 -26.21 -8.70
C LEU A 139 -14.58 -27.23 -7.66
N VAL A 140 -14.88 -26.79 -6.44
CA VAL A 140 -15.42 -27.66 -5.38
C VAL A 140 -16.77 -28.23 -5.78
N VAL A 141 -17.67 -27.41 -6.34
CA VAL A 141 -18.95 -27.89 -6.87
C VAL A 141 -18.72 -28.87 -8.03
N TRP A 142 -17.81 -28.57 -8.94
CA TRP A 142 -17.53 -29.46 -10.07
C TRP A 142 -16.98 -30.83 -9.62
N CYS A 143 -15.99 -30.85 -8.73
CA CYS A 143 -15.36 -32.08 -8.24
C CYS A 143 -16.20 -32.84 -7.21
N GLY A 144 -17.07 -32.17 -6.46
CA GLY A 144 -17.96 -32.81 -5.49
C GLY A 144 -19.21 -33.46 -6.11
N TRP A 145 -19.53 -33.09 -7.36
CA TRP A 145 -20.65 -33.64 -8.13
C TRP A 145 -20.21 -34.51 -9.31
N ALA A 146 -18.90 -34.69 -9.52
CA ALA A 146 -18.29 -35.64 -10.45
C ALA A 146 -17.95 -36.95 -9.74
#